data_AF-A0A357MDT7-F1
#
_entry.id   AF-A0A357MDT7-F1
#
_cell.length_a   1.000
_cell.length_b   1.000
_cell.length_c   1.000
_cell.angle_alpha   90.00
_cell.angle_beta   90.00
_cell.angle_gamma   90.00
#
_symmetry.space_group_name_H-M   'P 1'
#
loop_
_entity.id
_entity.type
_entity.pdbx_description
1 polymer ?
#
loop_
_entity_poly.entity_id
_entity_poly.type
_entity_poly.pdbx_seq_one_letter_code
_entity_poly.pdbx_strand_id
1 'polypeptide(L)' 'GSLPLAQIMHKYLIAGTGFKDNGVRTKSLHVTRETSMPAVLLEVGYLTNSGNESGMYSEQLQDKLAREIVAGIKEYLGL' A
#
# COMPACT_ATOMS: atom_id res chain seq x y z
N GLY A 1 -1.43 -14.39 -10.51
CA GLY A 1 -0.95 -14.29 -9.11
C GLY A 1 -0.69 -12.83 -8.78
N SER A 2 -0.87 -12.43 -7.52
CA SER A 2 -0.87 -11.01 -7.10
C SER A 2 0.51 -10.36 -6.92
N LEU A 3 1.61 -11.10 -7.13
CA LEU A 3 2.97 -10.58 -6.87
C LEU A 3 3.32 -9.33 -7.69
N PRO A 4 3.00 -9.21 -9.00
CA PRO A 4 3.26 -7.98 -9.75
C PRO A 4 2.48 -6.78 -9.20
N LEU A 5 1.19 -6.98 -8.85
CA LEU A 5 0.39 -5.94 -8.19
C LEU A 5 1.02 -5.51 -6.86
N ALA A 6 1.48 -6.47 -6.05
CA ALA A 6 2.12 -6.18 -4.77
C ALA A 6 3.41 -5.36 -4.93
N GLN A 7 4.26 -5.69 -5.91
CA GLN A 7 5.51 -4.96 -6.17
C GLN A 7 5.25 -3.52 -6.64
N ILE A 8 4.28 -3.34 -7.55
CA ILE A 8 3.88 -2.01 -8.04
C ILE A 8 3.31 -1.21 -6.88
N MET A 9 2.29 -1.73 -6.18
CA MET A 9 1.66 -1.01 -5.08
C MET A 9 2.64 -0.67 -3.96
N HIS A 10 3.62 -1.54 -3.67
CA HIS A 10 4.65 -1.28 -2.67
C HIS A 10 5.55 -0.10 -3.05
N LYS A 11 5.99 -0.02 -4.31
CA LYS A 11 6.76 1.13 -4.84
C LYS A 11 6.05 2.46 -4.54
N TYR A 12 4.76 2.51 -4.85
CA TYR A 12 3.91 3.69 -4.66
C TYR A 12 3.60 3.97 -3.19
N LEU A 13 3.38 2.93 -2.38
CA LEU A 13 3.15 3.07 -0.94
C LEU A 13 4.34 3.75 -0.24
N ILE A 14 5.57 3.35 -0.56
CA ILE A 14 6.77 3.96 0.01
C ILE A 14 6.93 5.42 -0.43
N ALA A 15 6.66 5.73 -1.71
CA ALA A 15 6.66 7.10 -2.21
C ALA A 15 5.62 7.99 -1.50
N GLY A 16 4.43 7.44 -1.23
CA GLY A 16 3.32 8.16 -0.58
C GLY A 16 3.57 8.44 0.89
N THR A 17 4.06 7.44 1.63
CA THR A 17 4.23 7.55 3.08
C THR A 17 5.58 8.13 3.49
N GLY A 18 6.66 7.80 2.78
CA GLY A 18 8.03 8.08 3.23
C GLY A 18 8.44 7.31 4.49
N PHE A 19 7.66 6.32 4.92
CA PHE A 19 7.97 5.49 6.08
C PHE A 19 9.02 4.43 5.75
N LYS A 20 9.50 3.75 6.80
CA LYS A 20 10.44 2.63 6.64
C LYS A 20 9.86 1.57 5.69
N ASP A 21 10.65 1.17 4.71
CA ASP A 21 10.33 0.05 3.83
C ASP A 21 10.37 -1.28 4.61
N ASN A 22 9.23 -1.96 4.68
CA ASN A 22 9.04 -3.25 5.34
C ASN A 22 8.79 -4.43 4.36
N GLY A 23 8.90 -4.16 3.06
CA GLY A 23 8.81 -5.12 1.97
C GLY A 23 7.43 -5.75 1.73
N VAL A 24 7.34 -6.50 0.64
CA VAL A 24 6.18 -7.33 0.28
C VAL A 24 6.21 -8.63 1.07
N ARG A 25 5.07 -9.04 1.62
CA ARG A 25 4.93 -10.27 2.43
C ARG A 25 3.81 -11.15 1.90
N THR A 26 4.06 -12.45 1.80
CA THR A 26 3.04 -13.44 1.47
C THR A 26 2.36 -13.93 2.75
N LYS A 27 1.04 -13.79 2.84
CA LYS A 27 0.22 -14.30 3.94
C LYS A 27 -1.12 -14.84 3.43
N SER A 28 -1.69 -15.78 4.18
CA SER A 28 -3.00 -16.37 3.91
C SER A 28 -4.11 -15.51 4.54
N LEU A 29 -4.34 -14.31 3.99
CA LEU A 29 -5.40 -13.40 4.45
C LEU A 29 -6.68 -13.69 3.67
N HIS A 30 -7.83 -13.74 4.35
CA HIS A 30 -9.12 -14.07 3.73
C HIS A 30 -9.41 -13.18 2.51
N VAL A 31 -9.27 -11.86 2.65
CA VAL A 31 -9.57 -10.88 1.59
C VAL A 31 -8.65 -10.97 0.36
N THR A 32 -7.43 -11.51 0.50
CA THR A 32 -6.52 -11.70 -0.64
C THR A 32 -6.50 -13.14 -1.15
N ARG A 33 -7.03 -14.09 -0.38
CA ARG A 33 -7.03 -15.53 -0.70
C ARG A 33 -8.32 -15.98 -1.39
N GLU A 34 -9.48 -15.55 -0.89
CA GLU A 34 -10.79 -15.98 -1.40
C GLU A 34 -11.23 -15.17 -2.63
N THR A 35 -10.39 -14.25 -3.08
CA THR A 35 -10.67 -13.34 -4.18
C THR A 35 -10.12 -13.90 -5.49
N SER A 36 -10.91 -13.84 -6.57
CA SER A 36 -10.55 -14.45 -7.87
C SER A 36 -9.66 -13.58 -8.76
N MET A 37 -9.63 -12.26 -8.54
CA MET A 37 -8.73 -11.33 -9.23
C MET A 37 -7.47 -11.02 -8.38
N PRO A 38 -6.41 -10.44 -8.96
CA PRO A 38 -5.24 -9.99 -8.21
C PRO A 38 -5.64 -9.05 -7.05
N ALA A 39 -5.24 -9.40 -5.84
CA ALA A 39 -5.59 -8.68 -4.61
C ALA A 39 -4.38 -8.52 -3.68
N VAL A 40 -4.30 -7.37 -3.02
CA VAL A 40 -3.27 -7.01 -2.03
C VAL A 40 -3.91 -6.28 -0.85
N LEU A 41 -3.30 -6.39 0.33
CA LEU A 41 -3.62 -5.58 1.50
C LEU A 41 -2.42 -4.69 1.81
N LEU A 42 -2.64 -3.38 1.95
CA LEU A 42 -1.60 -2.40 2.24
C LEU A 42 -1.60 -2.07 3.73
N GLU A 43 -0.50 -2.38 4.40
CA GLU A 43 -0.22 -1.89 5.75
C GLU A 43 0.52 -0.56 5.61
N VAL A 44 -0.19 0.56 5.77
CA VAL A 44 0.33 1.91 5.49
C VAL A 44 1.42 2.33 6.46
N GLY A 45 1.29 1.94 7.72
CA GLY A 45 2.20 2.28 8.81
C GLY A 45 1.70 1.66 10.11
N TYR A 46 2.37 1.99 11.22
CA TYR A 46 2.03 1.44 12.53
C TYR A 46 1.43 2.52 13.43
N LEU A 47 0.17 2.37 13.85
CA LEU A 47 -0.45 3.27 14.85
C LEU A 47 0.26 3.19 16.22
N THR A 48 0.95 2.10 16.50
CA THR A 48 1.76 1.92 17.71
C THR A 48 3.11 2.64 17.65
N ASN A 49 3.48 3.19 16.48
CA ASN A 49 4.66 4.03 16.32
C ASN A 49 4.20 5.49 16.23
N SER A 50 4.54 6.31 17.23
CA SER A 50 4.10 7.72 17.31
C SER A 50 4.49 8.56 16.08
N GLY A 51 5.60 8.24 15.43
CA GLY A 51 6.04 8.89 14.19
C GLY A 51 5.15 8.55 12.99
N ASN A 52 4.72 7.29 12.85
CA ASN A 52 3.78 6.91 11.80
C ASN A 52 2.36 7.39 12.12
N GLU A 53 1.93 7.23 13.37
CA GLU A 53 0.60 7.59 13.83
C GLU A 53 0.25 9.05 13.51
N SER A 54 1.09 9.99 13.95
CA SER A 54 0.89 11.42 13.69
C SER A 54 0.83 11.75 12.19
N GLY A 55 1.68 11.10 11.38
CA GLY A 55 1.63 11.21 9.92
C GLY A 55 0.33 10.66 9.33
N MET A 56 -0.12 9.48 9.75
CA MET A 56 -1.33 8.83 9.23
C MET A 56 -2.62 9.59 9.54
N TYR A 57 -2.63 10.42 10.58
CA TYR A 57 -3.74 11.33 10.88
C TYR A 57 -3.67 12.67 10.13
N SER A 58 -2.57 12.99 9.45
CA SER A 58 -2.46 14.23 8.70
C SER A 58 -3.16 14.15 7.34
N GLU A 59 -3.96 15.17 7.00
CA GLU A 59 -4.59 15.28 5.68
C GLU A 59 -3.57 15.28 4.55
N GLN A 60 -2.41 15.91 4.77
CA GLN A 60 -1.36 16.00 3.76
C GLN A 60 -0.81 14.62 3.39
N LEU A 61 -0.59 13.75 4.37
CA LEU A 61 -0.11 12.38 4.10
C LEU A 61 -1.22 11.54 3.49
N GLN A 62 -2.46 11.65 3.97
CA GLN A 62 -3.60 10.91 3.42
C GLN A 62 -3.83 11.26 1.95
N ASP A 63 -3.80 12.54 1.58
CA ASP A 63 -3.93 13.01 0.21
C ASP A 63 -2.79 12.52 -0.68
N LYS A 64 -1.54 12.61 -0.20
CA LYS A 64 -0.38 12.13 -0.94
C LYS A 64 -0.47 10.62 -1.16
N LEU A 65 -0.76 9.86 -0.11
CA LEU A 65 -0.92 8.41 -0.17
C LEU A 65 -2.04 8.00 -1.13
N ALA A 66 -3.19 8.66 -1.09
CA ALA A 66 -4.30 8.38 -2.00
C ALA A 66 -3.89 8.57 -3.47
N ARG A 67 -3.17 9.65 -3.79
CA ARG A 67 -2.64 9.91 -5.14
C ARG A 67 -1.69 8.81 -5.60
N GLU A 68 -0.77 8.37 -4.73
CA GLU A 68 0.18 7.31 -5.06
C GLU A 68 -0.52 5.95 -5.22
N ILE A 69 -1.52 5.63 -4.39
CA ILE A 69 -2.34 4.41 -4.54
C ILE A 69 -3.03 4.42 -5.91
N VAL A 70 -3.64 5.55 -6.29
CA VAL A 70 -4.27 5.70 -7.61
C VAL A 70 -3.24 5.53 -8.73
N ALA A 71 -2.05 6.12 -8.60
CA ALA A 71 -0.98 5.96 -9.59
C ALA A 71 -0.51 4.50 -9.72
N GLY A 72 -0.37 3.78 -8.61
CA GLY A 72 -0.03 2.35 -8.62
C GLY A 72 -1.09 1.47 -9.27
N ILE A 73 -2.37 1.76 -9.03
CA ILE A 73 -3.48 1.06 -9.69
C ILE A 73 -3.44 1.32 -11.21
N LYS A 74 -3.23 2.58 -11.63
CA LYS A 74 -3.13 2.93 -13.05
C LYS A 74 -1.94 2.25 -13.73
N GLU A 75 -0.76 2.26 -13.09
CA GLU A 75 0.42 1.55 -13.62
C GLU A 75 0.15 0.05 -13.76
N TYR A 76 -0.49 -0.59 -12.77
CA TYR A 76 -0.83 -2.00 -12.85
C TYR A 76 -1.80 -2.33 -14.00
N LEU A 77 -2.75 -1.43 -14.28
CA LEU A 77 -3.75 -1.60 -15.34
C LEU A 77 -3.27 -1.11 -16.71
N GLY A 78 -2.13 -0.41 -16.80
CA GLY A 78 -1.64 0.21 -18.04
C GLY A 78 -2.49 1.41 -18.49
N LEU A 79 -3.02 2.19 -17.54
CA LEU A 79 -3.89 3.36 -17.78
C LEU A 79 -3.16 4.70 -17.64
#